data_AF-A0A2S2PQK2-F1
#
_entry.id   AF-A0A2S2PQK2-F1
#
_cell.length_a   1.000
_cell.length_b   1.000
_cell.length_c   1.000
_cell.angle_alpha   90.00
_cell.angle_beta   90.00
_cell.angle_gamma   90.00
#
_symmetry.space_group_name_H-M   'P 1'
#
loop_
_entity.id
_entity.type
_entity.pdbx_description
1 polymer ?
#
loop_
_entity_poly.entity_id
_entity_poly.type
_entity_poly.pdbx_seq_one_letter_code
_entity_poly.pdbx_strand_id
1 'polypeptide(L)'
;MSNLLRKREKNIETNATVSVSSDVLNLTQINNKVCINRLMTAVGLQYLKTVGNETTTDQGFNYVTPNEQTFPGFNEIKNEMESWEWRYGRTPKFNITVKSNEKSVILSVKNGIIENVTTTCNVCLSNLLNEKFNMNIVEEIKKRLKTLNI
;
A
#
# COMPACT_ATOMS: atom_id res chain seq x y z
N MET A 1 -6.49 -0.33 13.31
CA MET A 1 -6.07 -0.98 12.05
C MET A 1 -7.22 -1.15 11.05
N SER A 2 -8.36 -1.74 11.45
CA SER A 2 -9.51 -2.02 10.58
C SER A 2 -9.96 -0.84 9.72
N ASN A 3 -10.01 0.38 10.27
CA ASN A 3 -10.41 1.58 9.53
C ASN A 3 -9.50 1.94 8.34
N LEU A 4 -8.20 1.63 8.41
CA LEU A 4 -7.23 1.92 7.35
C LEU A 4 -7.29 0.89 6.21
N LEU A 5 -7.65 -0.36 6.53
CA LEU A 5 -7.75 -1.47 5.58
C LEU A 5 -9.11 -1.54 4.87
N ARG A 6 -10.09 -0.76 5.35
CA ARG A 6 -11.43 -0.76 4.79
C ARG A 6 -11.44 -0.10 3.41
N LYS A 7 -11.77 -0.89 2.38
CA LYS A 7 -12.02 -0.37 1.03
C LYS A 7 -13.22 0.59 1.04
N ARG A 8 -13.00 1.84 0.64
CA ARG A 8 -14.07 2.86 0.51
C ARG A 8 -14.64 2.92 -0.90
N GLU A 9 -13.81 2.68 -1.90
CA GLU A 9 -14.19 2.75 -3.31
C GLU A 9 -14.73 1.41 -3.80
N LYS A 10 -15.92 1.44 -4.40
CA LYS A 10 -16.61 0.25 -4.93
C LYS A 10 -16.46 0.09 -6.44
N ASN A 11 -15.91 1.08 -7.13
CA ASN A 11 -15.93 1.18 -8.59
C ASN A 11 -14.53 1.00 -9.22
N ILE A 12 -13.68 0.20 -8.57
CA ILE A 12 -12.34 -0.13 -9.06
C ILE A 12 -12.40 -1.55 -9.65
N GLU A 13 -12.14 -1.66 -10.94
CA GLU A 13 -12.04 -2.94 -11.65
C GLU A 13 -10.55 -3.26 -11.84
N THR A 14 -10.09 -4.37 -11.27
CA THR A 14 -8.68 -4.77 -11.30
C THR A 14 -8.51 -6.28 -11.14
N ASN A 15 -7.41 -6.80 -11.68
CA ASN A 15 -6.96 -8.18 -11.45
C ASN A 15 -5.91 -8.28 -10.33
N ALA A 16 -5.76 -7.24 -9.51
CA ALA A 16 -4.85 -7.25 -8.37
C ALA A 16 -5.28 -8.28 -7.31
N THR A 17 -4.29 -8.92 -6.67
CA THR A 17 -4.51 -9.91 -5.61
C THR A 17 -5.30 -9.30 -4.45
N VAL A 18 -6.43 -9.91 -4.12
CA VAL A 18 -7.33 -9.44 -3.06
C VAL A 18 -6.85 -9.96 -1.70
N SER A 19 -6.81 -9.09 -0.70
CA SER A 19 -6.54 -9.48 0.70
C SER A 19 -7.69 -10.29 1.29
N VAL A 20 -7.37 -11.33 2.05
CA VAL A 20 -8.33 -12.12 2.83
C VAL A 20 -8.53 -11.44 4.19
N SER A 21 -9.79 -11.14 4.53
CA SER A 21 -10.13 -10.56 5.83
C SER A 21 -10.17 -11.65 6.89
N SER A 22 -9.52 -11.41 8.02
CA SER A 22 -9.53 -12.31 9.17
C SER A 22 -9.75 -11.50 10.45
N ASP A 23 -10.39 -12.13 11.43
CA ASP A 23 -10.47 -11.57 12.78
C ASP A 23 -9.09 -11.59 13.42
N VAL A 24 -8.69 -10.45 13.99
CA VAL A 24 -7.36 -10.26 14.58
C VAL A 24 -7.48 -9.73 16.00
N LEU A 25 -6.57 -10.15 16.86
CA LEU A 25 -6.39 -9.58 18.19
C LEU A 25 -4.91 -9.40 18.51
N ASN A 26 -4.61 -8.46 19.39
CA ASN A 26 -3.26 -8.24 19.90
C ASN A 26 -2.94 -9.26 21.00
N LEU A 27 -1.68 -9.71 21.06
CA LEU A 27 -1.21 -10.61 22.12
C LEU A 27 -1.42 -10.05 23.53
N THR A 28 -1.36 -8.71 23.68
CA THR A 28 -1.59 -8.02 24.95
C THR A 28 -3.03 -8.12 25.46
N GLN A 29 -4.00 -8.41 24.57
CA GLN A 29 -5.39 -8.65 24.96
C GLN A 29 -5.57 -10.03 25.61
N ILE A 30 -4.68 -10.99 25.31
CA ILE A 30 -4.65 -12.31 25.97
C ILE A 30 -3.82 -12.24 27.25
N ASN A 31 -2.65 -11.60 27.17
CA ASN A 31 -1.72 -11.49 28.29
C ASN A 31 -1.08 -10.09 28.31
N ASN A 32 -1.52 -9.27 29.25
CA ASN A 32 -1.06 -7.89 29.40
C ASN A 32 0.42 -7.75 29.83
N LYS A 33 1.10 -8.85 30.22
CA LYS A 33 2.53 -8.86 30.55
C LYS A 33 3.43 -9.06 29.34
N VAL A 34 2.85 -9.31 28.16
CA VAL A 34 3.60 -9.43 26.90
C VAL A 34 4.12 -8.06 26.51
N CYS A 35 5.42 -7.98 26.21
CA CYS A 35 6.03 -6.79 25.63
C CYS A 35 6.94 -7.21 24.47
N ILE A 36 7.20 -6.27 23.55
CA ILE A 36 7.92 -6.55 22.29
C ILE A 36 9.32 -7.11 22.53
N ASN A 37 10.06 -6.58 23.50
CA ASN A 37 11.43 -7.03 23.80
C ASN A 37 11.45 -8.49 24.23
N ARG A 38 10.56 -8.89 25.15
CA ARG A 38 10.46 -10.28 25.62
C ARG A 38 10.04 -11.21 24.49
N LEU A 39 9.13 -10.77 23.61
CA LEU A 39 8.69 -11.55 22.47
C LEU A 39 9.83 -11.77 21.47
N MET A 40 10.58 -10.71 21.11
CA MET A 40 11.74 -10.80 20.23
C MET A 40 12.80 -11.75 20.81
N THR A 41 13.12 -11.63 22.10
CA THR A 41 14.06 -12.54 22.77
C THR A 41 13.56 -13.99 22.73
N ALA A 42 12.29 -14.23 23.05
CA ALA A 42 11.73 -15.58 23.06
C ALA A 42 11.78 -16.24 21.66
N VAL A 43 11.39 -15.50 20.61
CA VAL A 43 11.46 -15.98 19.22
C VAL A 43 12.90 -16.22 18.80
N GLY A 44 13.81 -15.30 19.09
CA GLY A 44 15.22 -15.42 18.74
C GLY A 44 15.91 -16.60 19.43
N LEU A 45 15.69 -16.79 20.73
CA LEU A 45 16.20 -17.95 21.47
C LEU A 45 15.62 -19.26 20.94
N GLN A 46 14.33 -19.28 20.60
CA GLN A 46 13.71 -20.46 20.01
C GLN A 46 14.32 -20.79 18.64
N TYR A 47 14.57 -19.78 17.80
CA TYR A 47 15.24 -19.95 16.53
C TYR A 47 16.65 -20.55 16.71
N LEU A 48 17.47 -19.99 17.61
CA LEU A 48 18.82 -20.49 17.89
C LEU A 48 18.82 -21.95 18.36
N LYS A 49 17.85 -22.33 19.21
CA LYS A 49 17.65 -23.73 19.62
C LYS A 49 17.30 -24.63 18.43
N THR A 50 16.52 -24.15 17.48
CA THR A 50 16.09 -24.96 16.32
C THR A 50 17.17 -25.11 15.25
N VAL A 51 18.03 -24.10 15.04
CA VAL A 51 19.05 -24.15 13.98
C VAL A 51 20.39 -24.72 14.45
N GLY A 52 20.63 -24.80 15.76
CA GLY A 52 21.68 -25.62 16.36
C GLY A 52 23.11 -25.09 16.21
N ASN A 53 23.64 -24.56 17.31
CA ASN A 53 24.95 -24.94 17.80
C ASN A 53 24.90 -24.90 19.33
N GLU A 54 25.52 -25.88 20.00
CA GLU A 54 25.74 -25.92 21.46
C GLU A 54 26.68 -24.80 21.95
N THR A 55 27.16 -23.98 21.03
CA THR A 55 27.92 -22.76 21.21
C THR A 55 27.03 -21.60 20.75
N THR A 56 26.51 -20.71 21.58
CA THR A 56 26.99 -20.21 22.85
C THR A 56 25.77 -19.61 23.57
N THR A 57 25.58 -19.95 24.83
CA THR A 57 24.70 -19.19 25.73
C THR A 57 25.14 -17.72 25.89
N ASP A 58 26.30 -17.37 25.32
CA ASP A 58 26.96 -16.07 25.42
C ASP A 58 26.88 -15.23 24.13
N GLN A 59 26.43 -15.76 22.97
CA GLN A 59 26.13 -14.93 21.79
C GLN A 59 24.74 -14.32 21.93
N GLY A 60 24.72 -13.08 22.40
CA GLY A 60 23.53 -12.24 22.34
C GLY A 60 23.08 -11.93 20.91
N PHE A 61 21.99 -11.19 20.78
CA PHE A 61 21.52 -10.70 19.48
C PHE A 61 22.48 -9.63 18.92
N ASN A 62 22.81 -9.75 17.64
CA ASN A 62 23.53 -8.69 16.93
C ASN A 62 22.53 -7.59 16.55
N TYR A 63 22.72 -6.41 17.14
CA TYR A 63 21.99 -5.22 16.72
C TYR A 63 22.65 -4.66 15.45
N VAL A 64 21.82 -4.43 14.44
CA VAL A 64 22.27 -3.86 13.16
C VAL A 64 21.72 -2.45 13.00
N THR A 65 22.57 -1.55 12.53
CA THR A 65 22.15 -0.21 12.11
C THR A 65 21.98 -0.23 10.59
N PRO A 66 20.75 -0.07 10.07
CA PRO A 66 20.53 -0.09 8.62
C PRO A 66 21.04 1.23 8.01
N ASN A 67 22.30 1.22 7.57
CA ASN A 67 22.95 2.36 6.92
C ASN A 67 23.93 1.90 5.85
N GLU A 68 24.35 2.83 5.00
CA GLU A 68 25.25 2.58 3.87
C GLU A 68 26.62 2.05 4.30
N GLN A 69 27.10 2.47 5.47
CA GLN A 69 28.42 2.07 5.98
C GLN A 69 28.45 0.59 6.36
N THR A 70 27.34 0.07 6.90
CA THR A 70 27.20 -1.32 7.35
C THR A 70 26.68 -2.22 6.23
N PHE A 71 25.88 -1.65 5.31
CA PHE A 71 25.23 -2.35 4.21
C PHE A 71 25.36 -1.54 2.91
N PRO A 72 26.42 -1.77 2.11
CA PRO A 72 26.58 -1.11 0.82
C PRO A 72 25.38 -1.38 -0.11
N GLY A 73 24.86 -0.35 -0.74
CA GLY A 73 23.62 -0.40 -1.54
C GLY A 73 22.34 -0.14 -0.75
N PHE A 74 22.41 0.10 0.56
CA PHE A 74 21.23 0.37 1.40
C PHE A 74 20.44 1.59 0.92
N ASN A 75 21.11 2.71 0.64
CA ASN A 75 20.46 3.93 0.18
C ASN A 75 19.83 3.74 -1.20
N GLU A 76 20.46 2.96 -2.08
CA GLU A 76 19.89 2.64 -3.39
C GLU A 76 18.56 1.89 -3.24
N ILE A 77 18.56 0.80 -2.46
CA ILE A 77 17.35 0.02 -2.16
C ILE A 77 16.30 0.89 -1.48
N LYS A 78 16.70 1.69 -0.49
CA LYS A 78 15.78 2.60 0.21
C LYS A 78 15.13 3.59 -0.75
N ASN A 79 15.92 4.23 -1.60
CA ASN A 79 15.42 5.21 -2.58
C ASN A 79 14.50 4.54 -3.61
N GLU A 80 14.82 3.32 -4.06
CA GLU A 80 13.93 2.55 -4.93
C GLU A 80 12.60 2.25 -4.22
N MET A 81 12.65 1.73 -2.98
CA MET A 81 11.44 1.37 -2.23
C MET A 81 10.57 2.59 -1.88
N GLU A 82 11.17 3.77 -1.72
CA GLU A 82 10.48 5.04 -1.50
C GLU A 82 10.00 5.69 -2.81
N SER A 83 10.48 5.24 -3.97
CA SER A 83 10.08 5.79 -5.26
C SER A 83 8.59 5.62 -5.55
N TRP A 84 8.10 6.44 -6.48
CA TRP A 84 6.71 6.38 -6.90
C TRP A 84 6.47 5.08 -7.69
N GLU A 85 7.39 4.82 -8.61
CA GLU A 85 7.45 3.69 -9.51
C GLU A 85 7.33 2.37 -8.73
N TRP A 86 7.94 2.29 -7.54
CA TRP A 86 7.78 1.15 -6.65
C TRP A 86 6.45 1.13 -5.90
N ARG A 87 6.12 2.17 -5.12
CA ARG A 87 5.03 2.11 -4.12
C ARG A 87 3.63 1.88 -4.69
N TYR A 88 3.34 2.43 -5.85
CA TYR A 88 2.05 2.21 -6.54
C TYR A 88 2.22 2.13 -8.07
N GLY A 89 3.39 2.42 -8.65
CA GLY A 89 3.69 2.17 -10.06
C GLY A 89 3.74 0.68 -10.42
N ARG A 90 3.96 -0.20 -9.44
CA ARG A 90 3.83 -1.67 -9.58
C ARG A 90 2.38 -2.17 -9.53
N THR A 91 1.38 -1.31 -9.30
CA THR A 91 -0.03 -1.72 -9.24
C THR A 91 -0.47 -2.26 -10.61
N PRO A 92 -1.10 -3.45 -10.69
CA PRO A 92 -1.67 -3.95 -11.94
C PRO A 92 -2.65 -2.95 -12.56
N LYS A 93 -2.82 -3.00 -13.89
CA LYS A 93 -3.77 -2.13 -14.58
C LYS A 93 -5.15 -2.22 -13.93
N PHE A 94 -5.77 -1.07 -13.72
CA PHE A 94 -7.12 -0.98 -13.17
C PHE A 94 -7.91 0.14 -13.84
N ASN A 95 -9.23 0.00 -13.80
CA ASN A 95 -10.15 1.03 -14.26
C ASN A 95 -10.93 1.58 -13.06
N ILE A 96 -11.12 2.89 -13.02
CA ILE A 96 -11.98 3.55 -12.02
C ILE A 96 -13.14 4.21 -12.73
N THR A 97 -14.35 3.85 -12.30
CA THR A 97 -15.56 4.53 -12.77
C THR A 97 -16.06 5.54 -11.74
N VAL A 98 -15.94 6.81 -12.08
CA VAL A 98 -16.49 7.93 -11.31
C VAL A 98 -17.86 8.27 -11.87
N LYS A 99 -18.92 8.06 -11.07
CA LYS A 99 -20.32 8.30 -11.49
C LYS A 99 -20.93 9.46 -10.69
N SER A 100 -21.76 10.26 -11.36
CA SER A 100 -22.63 11.26 -10.76
C SER A 100 -23.89 11.38 -11.60
N ASN A 101 -25.03 10.95 -11.07
CA ASN A 101 -26.30 10.82 -11.81
C ASN A 101 -26.11 9.98 -13.10
N GLU A 102 -26.56 10.48 -14.25
CA GLU A 102 -26.43 9.81 -15.55
C GLU A 102 -25.05 9.99 -16.21
N LYS A 103 -24.16 10.75 -15.58
CA LYS A 103 -22.82 11.07 -16.13
C LYS A 103 -21.78 10.17 -15.49
N SER A 104 -20.86 9.67 -16.31
CA SER A 104 -19.75 8.85 -15.84
C SER A 104 -18.44 9.18 -16.56
N VAL A 105 -17.35 9.03 -15.82
CA VAL A 105 -15.98 9.15 -16.30
C VAL A 105 -15.24 7.88 -15.91
N ILE A 106 -14.60 7.25 -16.87
CA ILE A 106 -13.79 6.05 -16.69
C ILE A 106 -12.33 6.44 -16.87
N LEU A 107 -11.53 6.21 -15.83
CA LEU A 107 -10.08 6.39 -15.85
C LEU A 107 -9.42 5.02 -15.99
N SER A 108 -8.62 4.82 -17.03
CA SER A 108 -7.73 3.65 -17.14
C SER A 108 -6.36 4.03 -16.59
N VAL A 109 -5.91 3.33 -15.55
CA VAL A 109 -4.62 3.59 -14.89
C VAL A 109 -3.69 2.42 -15.10
N LYS A 110 -2.48 2.72 -15.57
CA LYS A 110 -1.41 1.74 -15.81
C LYS A 110 -0.12 2.29 -15.24
N ASN A 111 0.62 1.46 -14.51
CA ASN A 111 1.83 1.86 -13.81
C ASN A 111 1.63 3.07 -12.88
N GLY A 112 0.43 3.19 -12.29
CA GLY A 112 0.03 4.32 -11.48
C GLY A 112 -0.25 5.63 -12.23
N ILE A 113 -0.11 5.64 -13.56
CA ILE A 113 -0.30 6.82 -14.41
C ILE A 113 -1.62 6.68 -15.18
N ILE A 114 -2.33 7.79 -15.38
CA ILE A 114 -3.57 7.82 -16.14
C ILE A 114 -3.24 7.68 -17.64
N GLU A 115 -3.59 6.53 -18.22
CA GLU A 115 -3.31 6.16 -19.62
C GLU A 115 -4.45 6.61 -20.54
N ASN A 116 -5.70 6.51 -20.08
CA ASN A 116 -6.87 6.86 -20.87
C ASN A 116 -7.99 7.44 -19.99
N VAL A 117 -8.73 8.39 -20.55
CA VAL A 117 -9.94 8.97 -19.94
C VAL A 117 -11.09 8.86 -20.94
N THR A 118 -12.13 8.12 -20.57
CA THR A 118 -13.36 7.98 -21.37
C THR A 118 -14.52 8.64 -20.63
N THR A 119 -15.28 9.50 -21.31
CA THR A 119 -16.38 10.28 -20.71
C THR A 119 -17.69 9.99 -21.43
N THR A 120 -18.79 9.85 -20.69
CA THR A 120 -20.15 9.74 -21.26
C THR A 120 -20.85 11.10 -21.38
N CYS A 121 -20.14 12.18 -21.07
CA CYS A 121 -20.65 13.55 -21.06
C CYS A 121 -19.68 14.48 -21.78
N ASN A 122 -20.17 15.66 -22.19
CA ASN A 122 -19.37 16.65 -22.92
C ASN A 122 -18.39 17.39 -21.99
N VAL A 123 -17.47 16.64 -21.38
CA VAL A 123 -16.41 17.13 -20.50
C VAL A 123 -15.08 16.64 -21.05
N CYS A 124 -14.20 17.58 -21.38
CA CYS A 124 -12.83 17.26 -21.77
C CYS A 124 -11.94 17.20 -20.51
N LEU A 125 -11.33 16.05 -20.28
CA LEU A 125 -10.41 15.78 -19.16
C LEU A 125 -9.04 15.31 -19.67
N SER A 126 -8.67 15.72 -20.88
CA SER A 126 -7.38 15.37 -21.50
C SER A 126 -6.18 15.87 -20.70
N ASN A 127 -6.37 16.90 -19.88
CA ASN A 127 -5.37 17.44 -18.95
C ASN A 127 -4.94 16.43 -17.86
N LEU A 128 -5.67 15.34 -17.67
CA LEU A 128 -5.33 14.30 -16.71
C LEU A 128 -4.47 13.18 -17.32
N LEU A 129 -4.26 13.16 -18.63
CA LEU A 129 -3.42 12.14 -19.26
C LEU A 129 -1.97 12.30 -18.84
N ASN A 130 -1.29 11.18 -18.60
CA ASN A 130 0.09 11.10 -18.12
C ASN A 130 0.33 11.66 -16.70
N GLU A 131 -0.72 12.06 -15.98
CA GLU A 131 -0.62 12.46 -14.58
C GLU A 131 -0.57 11.25 -13.63
N LYS A 132 0.10 11.44 -12.49
CA LYS A 132 0.15 10.43 -11.41
C LYS A 132 -1.23 10.31 -10.78
N PHE A 133 -1.81 9.11 -10.83
CA PHE A 133 -3.11 8.88 -10.24
C PHE A 133 -3.09 9.11 -8.73
N ASN A 134 -4.06 9.87 -8.23
CA ASN A 134 -4.29 10.05 -6.81
C ASN A 134 -5.78 10.30 -6.53
N MET A 135 -6.21 10.13 -5.28
CA MET A 135 -7.63 10.25 -4.93
C MET A 135 -8.17 11.68 -5.01
N ASN A 136 -7.32 12.71 -4.98
CA ASN A 136 -7.79 14.09 -5.13
C ASN A 136 -8.34 14.32 -6.55
N ILE A 137 -7.78 13.66 -7.56
CA ILE A 137 -8.29 13.69 -8.95
C ILE A 137 -9.72 13.14 -8.99
N VAL A 138 -9.99 12.04 -8.29
CA VAL A 138 -11.33 11.43 -8.23
C VAL A 138 -12.33 12.39 -7.59
N GLU A 139 -11.96 13.03 -6.46
CA GLU A 139 -12.81 14.00 -5.79
C GLU A 139 -13.05 15.27 -6.62
N GLU A 140 -12.05 15.73 -7.37
CA GLU A 140 -12.18 16.84 -8.30
C GLU A 140 -13.16 16.50 -9.45
N ILE A 141 -13.04 15.31 -10.05
CA ILE A 141 -13.96 14.85 -11.08
C ILE A 141 -15.38 14.75 -10.52
N LYS A 142 -15.57 14.18 -9.32
CA LYS A 142 -16.89 14.13 -8.65
C LYS A 142 -17.47 15.54 -8.48
N LYS A 143 -16.66 16.53 -8.08
CA LYS A 143 -17.09 17.92 -7.92
C LYS A 143 -17.52 18.53 -9.26
N ARG A 144 -16.71 18.36 -10.32
CA ARG A 144 -17.01 18.88 -11.67
C ARG A 144 -18.27 18.25 -12.26
N LEU A 145 -18.48 16.95 -12.06
CA LEU A 145 -19.69 16.28 -12.55
C LEU A 145 -20.96 16.78 -11.85
N LYS A 146 -20.89 17.12 -10.56
CA LYS A 146 -22.02 17.72 -9.82
C LYS A 146 -22.36 19.12 -10.33
N THR A 147 -21.36 19.94 -10.65
CA THR A 147 -21.58 21.32 -11.13
C THR A 147 -22.19 21.39 -12.53
N LEU A 148 -22.12 20.30 -13.32
CA LEU A 148 -22.74 20.21 -14.64
C LEU A 148 -24.24 19.90 -14.58
N ASN A 149 -24.81 19.73 -13.38
CA ASN A 149 -26.26 19.68 -13.19
C ASN A 149 -26.81 21.11 -13.16
N ILE A 150 -26.88 21.74 -14.33
CA ILE A 150 -27.69 22.95 -14.62
C ILE A 150 -28.46 22.64 -15.89
#